data_AF-A0A1V6QNU7-F1
#
_entry.id   AF-A0A1V6QNU7-F1
#
_cell.length_a   1.000
_cell.length_b   1.000
_cell.length_c   1.000
_cell.angle_alpha   90.00
_cell.angle_beta   90.00
_cell.angle_gamma   90.00
#
_symmetry.space_group_name_H-M   'P 1'
#
loop_
_entity.id
_entity.type
_entity.pdbx_description
1 polymer ?
#
loop_
_entity_poly.entity_id
_entity_poly.type
_entity_poly.pdbx_seq_one_letter_code
_entity_poly.pdbx_strand_id
1 'polypeptide(L)'
;MATGSPMKESLISAFMKQYNENKYTDMAESAADICSRALLEKDIPHETESRGKKTESLRKKIEQRERNKGLYKSLTHIFEDIVDLAGARIILKKWEDLDRVRGIIYELFEVEEEKPMKQKSGYEAVHYRVYLKQEGRLCGLHTSEVMTRVEIQVLSLYMAQWAKDEHDSRYKTSRDPSRALSNALDSHLKAVQHVQISAQNTREEIARQDEKYRQKFSDRKYVGRHLEKWIGKHAADWARDEKIKTGSSTALTIFLDAREWRTPEYLDLLLNQHLGHGAQDEYSNIAKEYAGIELNIVIYLIDRTVLNGNTHTFLVPDDHQKHAYKIRVILSTFIWMKRLFLPALEWQRLFTRVEDRSVLRQGIVWLGHRALQNLIAKGGKLLTPEEIGKLNRLWDWFCSNLDRPIQVAFAMSRQGVIRDLAGETDELENALGPLRRALSWDMDPAST
;
A
#
# COMPACT_ATOMS: atom_id res chain seq x y z
N MET A 1 12.77 24.42 85.91
CA MET A 1 11.90 24.21 84.72
C MET A 1 12.46 25.06 83.60
N ALA A 2 13.23 24.46 82.69
CA ALA A 2 13.66 25.10 81.45
C ALA A 2 12.71 24.60 80.36
N THR A 3 11.85 25.50 79.89
CA THR A 3 10.91 25.31 78.79
C THR A 3 11.68 25.06 77.51
N GLY A 4 11.63 23.83 76.98
CA GLY A 4 12.12 23.54 75.64
C GLY A 4 11.27 24.26 74.60
N SER A 5 11.89 25.21 73.88
CA SER A 5 11.30 25.77 72.66
C SER A 5 10.95 24.63 71.70
N PRO A 6 9.74 24.60 71.11
CA PRO A 6 9.41 23.57 70.13
C PRO A 6 10.33 23.76 68.92
N MET A 7 11.09 22.72 68.55
CA MET A 7 11.86 22.71 67.31
C MET A 7 10.89 23.02 66.17
N LYS A 8 11.07 24.18 65.52
CA LYS A 8 10.34 24.57 64.31
C LYS A 8 10.53 23.45 63.28
N GLU A 9 9.47 22.74 62.95
CA GLU A 9 9.51 21.68 61.94
C GLU A 9 10.03 22.26 60.62
N SER A 10 11.03 21.60 60.00
CA SER A 10 11.56 22.06 58.72
C SER A 10 10.48 21.96 57.64
N LEU A 11 10.47 22.90 56.69
CA LEU A 11 9.52 22.88 55.57
C LEU A 11 9.59 21.57 54.77
N ILE A 12 10.77 20.97 54.65
CA ILE A 12 10.96 19.65 54.05
C ILE A 12 10.21 18.57 54.82
N SER A 13 10.31 18.54 56.16
CA SER A 13 9.63 17.53 56.98
C SER A 13 8.10 17.68 56.90
N ALA A 14 7.62 18.92 56.93
CA ALA A 14 6.20 19.23 56.76
C ALA A 14 5.69 18.83 55.36
N PHE A 15 6.48 19.06 54.31
CA PHE A 15 6.16 18.64 52.95
C PHE A 15 6.10 17.11 52.82
N MET A 16 7.10 16.39 53.35
CA MET A 16 7.14 14.93 53.27
C MET A 16 5.98 14.25 54.00
N LYS A 17 5.41 14.89 55.05
CA LYS A 17 4.19 14.41 55.72
C LYS A 17 2.92 14.57 54.86
N GLN A 18 2.89 15.58 53.99
CA GLN A 18 1.75 15.85 53.09
C GLN A 18 1.87 15.09 51.76
N TYR A 19 3.07 14.66 51.40
CA TYR A 19 3.32 13.92 50.17
C TYR A 19 2.65 12.54 50.20
N ASN A 20 1.77 12.29 49.23
CA ASN A 20 1.11 11.00 49.04
C ASN A 20 1.60 10.35 47.73
N GLU A 21 2.51 9.38 47.85
CA GLU A 21 3.11 8.68 46.70
C GLU A 21 2.07 7.99 45.80
N ASN A 22 1.00 7.43 46.38
CA ASN A 22 -0.06 6.76 45.63
C ASN A 22 -0.84 7.76 44.77
N LYS A 23 -1.20 8.93 45.31
CA LYS A 23 -1.90 10.00 44.56
C LYS A 23 -1.17 10.38 43.28
N TYR A 24 0.16 10.52 43.33
CA TYR A 24 0.96 10.89 42.15
C TYR A 24 1.21 9.72 41.21
N THR A 25 1.23 8.48 41.72
CA THR A 25 1.29 7.27 40.91
C THR A 25 0.01 7.12 40.08
N ASP A 26 -1.16 7.20 40.71
CA ASP A 26 -2.48 7.11 40.05
C ASP A 26 -2.64 8.19 38.98
N MET A 27 -2.11 9.40 39.25
CA MET A 27 -2.14 10.51 38.30
C MET A 27 -1.24 10.27 37.08
N ALA A 28 -0.05 9.72 37.30
CA ALA A 28 0.86 9.35 36.22
C ALA A 28 0.29 8.21 35.37
N GLU A 29 -0.34 7.21 36.01
CA GLU A 29 -1.05 6.12 35.34
C GLU A 29 -2.21 6.66 34.49
N SER A 30 -3.05 7.53 35.05
CA SER A 30 -4.15 8.14 34.30
C SER A 30 -3.66 8.92 33.07
N ALA A 31 -2.59 9.70 33.21
CA ALA A 31 -2.01 10.42 32.07
C ALA A 31 -1.43 9.47 31.00
N ALA A 32 -0.74 8.39 31.43
CA ALA A 32 -0.22 7.37 30.53
C ALA A 32 -1.34 6.64 29.77
N ASP A 33 -2.43 6.28 30.46
CA ASP A 33 -3.60 5.60 29.88
C ASP A 33 -4.36 6.49 28.89
N ILE A 34 -4.53 7.77 29.22
CA ILE A 34 -5.15 8.77 28.32
C ILE A 34 -4.34 8.87 27.02
N CYS A 35 -3.02 9.03 27.14
CA CYS A 35 -2.13 9.06 25.98
C CYS A 35 -2.18 7.75 25.20
N SER A 36 -2.12 6.61 25.89
CA SER A 36 -2.05 5.31 25.22
C SER A 36 -3.29 5.02 24.40
N ARG A 37 -4.49 5.30 24.92
CA ARG A 37 -5.75 5.15 24.19
C ARG A 37 -5.81 6.04 22.95
N ALA A 38 -5.48 7.32 23.09
CA ALA A 38 -5.52 8.26 21.97
C ALA A 38 -4.48 7.93 20.87
N LEU A 39 -3.30 7.47 21.26
CA LEU A 39 -2.28 7.03 20.31
C LEU A 39 -2.67 5.74 19.59
N LEU A 40 -3.32 4.81 20.30
CA LEU A 40 -3.85 3.57 19.72
C LEU A 40 -4.96 3.86 18.70
N GLU A 41 -5.88 4.78 19.01
CA GLU A 41 -6.94 5.23 18.09
C GLU A 41 -6.41 5.86 16.79
N LYS A 42 -5.16 6.33 16.79
CA LYS A 42 -4.49 6.93 15.63
C LYS A 42 -3.46 6.01 14.96
N ASP A 43 -3.45 4.72 15.33
CA ASP A 43 -2.51 3.70 14.85
C ASP A 43 -1.03 4.12 15.01
N ILE A 44 -0.70 4.82 16.10
CA ILE A 44 0.68 5.23 16.41
C ILE A 44 1.33 4.15 17.27
N PRO A 45 2.34 3.40 16.78
CA PRO A 45 2.97 2.33 17.56
C PRO A 45 3.83 2.90 18.70
N HIS A 46 3.47 2.57 19.93
CA HIS A 46 4.09 3.13 21.13
C HIS A 46 4.08 2.14 22.31
N GLU A 47 4.81 2.48 23.36
CA GLU A 47 4.71 1.91 24.70
C GLU A 47 4.55 3.07 25.70
N THR A 48 3.92 2.82 26.85
CA THR A 48 3.82 3.81 27.92
C THR A 48 4.37 3.26 29.23
N GLU A 49 4.99 4.14 30.02
CA GLU A 49 5.38 3.85 31.40
C GLU A 49 4.85 4.97 32.30
N SER A 50 4.49 4.66 33.54
CA SER A 50 4.10 5.64 34.55
C SER A 50 4.94 5.46 35.81
N ARG A 51 5.16 6.56 36.54
CA ARG A 51 5.90 6.54 37.80
C ARG A 51 5.52 7.71 38.71
N GLY A 52 5.17 7.39 39.95
CA GLY A 52 5.22 8.33 41.08
C GLY A 52 6.63 8.49 41.66
N LYS A 53 6.96 9.69 42.13
CA LYS A 53 8.28 9.97 42.73
C LYS A 53 8.42 9.32 44.12
N LYS A 54 9.13 8.19 44.20
CA LYS A 54 9.43 7.53 45.48
C LYS A 54 9.85 8.48 46.60
N THR A 55 9.23 8.33 47.77
CA THR A 55 9.40 9.20 48.95
C THR A 55 10.88 9.46 49.32
N GLU A 56 11.72 8.43 49.33
CA GLU A 56 13.15 8.56 49.65
C GLU A 56 13.91 9.36 48.58
N SER A 57 13.62 9.13 47.30
CA SER A 57 14.23 9.86 46.19
C SER A 57 13.78 11.32 46.15
N LEU A 58 12.52 11.58 46.52
CA LEU A 58 11.96 12.92 46.61
C LEU A 58 12.66 13.73 47.71
N ARG A 59 12.80 13.17 48.91
CA ARG A 59 13.51 13.82 50.02
C ARG A 59 14.94 14.19 49.64
N LYS A 60 15.71 13.24 49.08
CA LYS A 60 17.09 13.50 48.61
C LYS A 60 17.14 14.62 47.57
N LYS A 61 16.16 14.66 46.65
CA LYS A 61 16.08 15.68 45.59
C LYS A 61 15.81 17.08 46.17
N ILE A 62 14.86 17.20 47.10
CA ILE A 62 14.51 18.47 47.76
C ILE A 62 15.70 18.98 48.57
N GLU A 63 16.32 18.14 49.40
CA GLU A 63 17.49 18.50 50.20
C GLU A 63 18.67 18.94 49.32
N GLN A 64 18.90 18.27 48.18
CA GLN A 64 19.95 18.66 47.23
C GLN A 64 19.65 20.00 46.55
N ARG A 65 18.38 20.26 46.19
CA ARG A 65 17.95 21.54 45.61
C ARG A 65 18.08 22.67 46.61
N GLU A 66 17.72 22.44 47.87
CA GLU A 66 17.87 23.41 48.95
C GLU A 66 19.35 23.79 49.14
N ARG A 67 20.25 22.81 49.17
CA ARG A 67 21.70 23.06 49.22
C ARG A 67 22.21 23.90 48.04
N ASN A 68 21.67 23.69 46.84
CA ASN A 68 22.15 24.32 45.62
C ASN A 68 21.52 25.69 45.33
N LYS A 69 20.26 25.90 45.71
CA LYS A 69 19.45 27.10 45.37
C LYS A 69 19.09 27.97 46.58
N GLY A 70 19.33 27.48 47.80
CA GLY A 70 18.95 28.14 49.05
C GLY A 70 17.66 27.57 49.66
N LEU A 71 17.39 27.99 50.90
CA LEU A 71 16.25 27.53 51.71
C LEU A 71 14.90 27.80 51.03
N TYR A 72 13.99 26.82 51.08
CA TYR A 72 12.62 27.03 50.63
C TYR A 72 11.89 28.04 51.51
N LYS A 73 11.03 28.87 50.91
CA LYS A 73 10.27 29.92 51.62
C LYS A 73 8.88 29.46 52.08
N SER A 74 8.31 28.46 51.39
CA SER A 74 6.98 27.92 51.66
C SER A 74 6.86 26.48 51.13
N LEU A 75 5.82 25.75 51.53
CA LEU A 75 5.48 24.44 50.97
C LEU A 75 5.12 24.54 49.48
N THR A 76 4.39 25.59 49.08
CA THR A 76 4.05 25.85 47.67
C THR A 76 5.29 25.97 46.80
N HIS A 77 6.35 26.62 47.29
CA HIS A 77 7.62 26.73 46.55
C HIS A 77 8.27 25.37 46.30
N ILE A 78 8.07 24.37 47.18
CA ILE A 78 8.55 22.99 46.95
C ILE A 78 7.70 22.31 45.87
N PHE A 79 6.37 22.45 45.92
CA PHE A 79 5.47 21.90 44.88
C PHE A 79 5.76 22.48 43.48
N GLU A 80 6.08 23.77 43.39
CA GLU A 80 6.40 24.44 42.13
C GLU A 80 7.79 24.02 41.57
N ASP A 81 8.80 23.88 42.44
CA ASP A 81 10.18 23.52 42.05
C ASP A 81 10.32 22.04 41.63
N ILE A 82 9.58 21.13 42.28
CA ILE A 82 9.62 19.69 41.95
C ILE A 82 8.56 19.37 40.91
N VAL A 83 8.99 19.41 39.65
CA VAL A 83 8.09 19.32 38.49
C VAL A 83 7.66 17.90 38.11
N ASP A 84 8.35 16.89 38.64
CA ASP A 84 8.27 15.47 38.25
C ASP A 84 7.73 14.59 39.39
N LEU A 85 6.75 15.09 40.15
CA LEU A 85 6.09 14.32 41.21
C LEU A 85 5.28 13.15 40.63
N ALA A 86 4.57 13.40 39.53
CA ALA A 86 3.93 12.42 38.64
C ALA A 86 4.61 12.48 37.27
N GLY A 87 5.10 11.35 36.78
CA GLY A 87 5.78 11.25 35.49
C GLY A 87 5.20 10.13 34.62
N ALA A 88 4.84 10.47 33.39
CA ALA A 88 4.44 9.51 32.36
C ALA A 88 5.47 9.53 31.22
N ARG A 89 5.76 8.38 30.63
CA ARG A 89 6.63 8.25 29.45
C ARG A 89 5.83 7.69 28.29
N ILE A 90 6.04 8.29 27.13
CA ILE A 90 5.56 7.80 25.86
C ILE A 90 6.78 7.41 25.05
N ILE A 91 6.93 6.11 24.81
CA ILE A 91 8.05 5.51 24.10
C ILE A 91 7.60 5.23 22.67
N LEU A 92 8.11 6.01 21.71
CA LEU A 92 7.77 5.88 20.31
C LEU A 92 8.63 4.83 19.63
N LYS A 93 7.99 3.93 18.86
CA LYS A 93 8.72 3.00 18.00
C LYS A 93 9.30 3.69 16.77
N LYS A 94 8.72 4.82 16.37
CA LYS A 94 9.15 5.68 15.26
C LYS A 94 9.25 7.11 15.76
N TRP A 95 10.44 7.70 15.68
CA TRP A 95 10.64 9.07 16.15
C TRP A 95 9.92 10.10 15.27
N GLU A 96 9.65 9.74 14.02
CA GLU A 96 8.92 10.54 13.04
C GLU A 96 7.45 10.78 13.42
N ASP A 97 6.89 9.98 14.34
CA ASP A 97 5.54 10.19 14.88
C ASP A 97 5.49 11.30 15.97
N LEU A 98 6.62 11.89 16.35
CA LEU A 98 6.70 12.92 17.40
C LEU A 98 5.75 14.09 17.15
N ASP A 99 5.67 14.60 15.92
CA ASP A 99 4.80 15.75 15.60
C ASP A 99 3.32 15.39 15.73
N ARG A 100 2.95 14.14 15.41
CA ARG A 100 1.58 13.63 15.58
C ARG A 100 1.25 13.51 17.07
N VAL A 101 2.19 12.96 17.85
CA VAL A 101 2.06 12.81 19.32
C VAL A 101 1.95 14.17 20.00
N ARG A 102 2.74 15.16 19.55
CA ARG A 102 2.65 16.55 20.02
C ARG A 102 1.23 17.08 19.84
N GLY A 103 0.64 16.97 18.65
CA GLY A 103 -0.74 17.40 18.40
C GLY A 103 -1.74 16.75 19.35
N ILE A 104 -1.61 15.44 19.59
CA ILE A 104 -2.47 14.68 20.50
C ILE A 104 -2.31 15.15 21.95
N ILE A 105 -1.08 15.43 22.42
CA ILE A 105 -0.86 15.95 23.78
C ILE A 105 -1.54 17.31 23.97
N TYR A 106 -1.44 18.21 23.00
CA TYR A 106 -2.11 19.53 23.05
C TYR A 106 -3.64 19.42 23.03
N GLU A 107 -4.18 18.41 22.35
CA GLU A 107 -5.61 18.12 22.34
C GLU A 107 -6.08 17.60 23.71
N LEU A 108 -5.37 16.63 24.28
CA LEU A 108 -5.79 15.93 25.50
C LEU A 108 -5.54 16.70 26.79
N PHE A 109 -4.51 17.54 26.84
CA PHE A 109 -4.07 18.20 28.07
C PHE A 109 -3.99 19.71 27.93
N GLU A 110 -3.95 20.41 29.07
CA GLU A 110 -3.52 21.81 29.10
C GLU A 110 -2.00 21.84 29.27
N VAL A 111 -1.29 22.22 28.22
CA VAL A 111 0.18 22.22 28.19
C VAL A 111 0.70 23.56 28.73
N GLU A 112 1.35 23.49 29.88
CA GLU A 112 2.04 24.64 30.51
C GLU A 112 3.38 24.92 29.83
N GLU A 113 4.17 23.87 29.58
CA GLU A 113 5.50 23.98 28.98
C GLU A 113 5.78 22.79 28.07
N GLU A 114 6.33 23.05 26.89
CA GLU A 114 6.95 22.06 26.01
C GLU A 114 8.45 22.34 25.96
N LYS A 115 9.25 21.38 26.40
CA LYS A 115 10.70 21.52 26.49
C LYS A 115 11.43 20.44 25.71
N PRO A 116 11.96 20.77 24.52
CA PRO A 116 12.88 19.89 23.79
C PRO A 116 14.18 19.73 24.59
N MET A 117 14.46 18.50 25.03
CA MET A 117 15.67 18.14 25.73
C MET A 117 16.69 17.63 24.70
N LYS A 118 17.41 18.56 24.07
CA LYS A 118 18.54 18.27 23.19
C LYS A 118 19.84 18.56 23.92
N GLN A 119 20.55 17.51 24.33
CA GLN A 119 21.88 17.67 24.93
C GLN A 119 22.95 17.67 23.84
N LYS A 120 24.07 18.37 24.09
CA LYS A 120 25.26 18.32 23.21
C LYS A 120 25.81 16.90 23.04
N SER A 121 25.54 16.01 24.00
CA SER A 121 25.87 14.59 23.95
C SER A 121 25.06 13.81 22.91
N GLY A 122 23.91 14.35 22.46
CA GLY A 122 23.04 13.70 21.49
C GLY A 122 21.74 13.13 22.04
N TYR A 123 21.51 13.23 23.35
CA TYR A 123 20.24 12.84 23.98
C TYR A 123 19.10 13.71 23.44
N GLU A 124 18.02 13.07 23.02
CA GLU A 124 16.82 13.72 22.51
C GLU A 124 15.57 13.14 23.18
N ALA A 125 14.81 14.02 23.83
CA ALA A 125 13.47 13.76 24.34
C ALA A 125 12.67 15.06 24.32
N VAL A 126 11.35 15.00 24.41
CA VAL A 126 10.51 16.18 24.62
C VAL A 126 9.75 16.02 25.92
N HIS A 127 9.89 16.99 26.81
CA HIS A 127 9.22 16.99 28.10
C HIS A 127 8.06 17.97 28.03
N TYR A 128 6.85 17.47 28.25
CA TYR A 128 5.65 18.26 28.40
C TYR A 128 5.30 18.37 29.87
N ARG A 129 4.94 19.57 30.28
CA ARG A 129 4.39 19.84 31.59
C ARG A 129 2.92 20.15 31.41
N VAL A 130 2.07 19.31 31.98
CA VAL A 130 0.65 19.33 31.65
C VAL A 130 -0.23 19.26 32.88
N TYR A 131 -1.44 19.78 32.71
CA TYR A 131 -2.56 19.60 33.63
C TYR A 131 -3.63 18.71 32.99
N LEU A 132 -4.22 17.81 33.78
CA LEU A 132 -5.33 16.95 33.36
C LEU A 132 -6.60 17.79 33.16
N LYS A 133 -7.25 17.64 32.00
CA LYS A 133 -8.59 18.18 31.73
C LYS A 133 -9.63 17.19 32.30
N GLN A 134 -10.36 17.53 33.36
CA GLN A 134 -11.50 16.73 33.84
C GLN A 134 -12.80 17.38 33.38
N GLU A 135 -13.61 16.73 32.53
CA GLU A 135 -14.96 17.20 32.16
C GLU A 135 -15.04 18.71 31.81
N GLY A 136 -14.02 19.25 31.14
CA GLY A 136 -13.95 20.69 30.79
C GLY A 136 -13.53 21.63 31.94
N ARG A 137 -13.09 21.12 33.09
CA ARG A 137 -12.52 21.87 34.22
C ARG A 137 -11.09 21.39 34.52
N LEU A 138 -10.22 22.31 34.94
CA LEU A 138 -8.91 21.96 35.48
C LEU A 138 -9.09 21.29 36.84
N CYS A 139 -8.42 20.15 37.02
CA CYS A 139 -8.35 19.49 38.33
C CYS A 139 -7.66 20.46 39.33
N GLY A 140 -8.40 20.96 40.33
CA GLY A 140 -7.94 21.95 41.31
C GLY A 140 -8.60 23.33 41.27
N LEU A 141 -9.56 23.60 40.36
CA LEU A 141 -10.20 24.91 40.27
C LEU A 141 -11.27 25.22 41.36
N HIS A 142 -11.68 24.25 42.18
CA HIS A 142 -12.82 24.44 43.10
C HIS A 142 -12.59 24.10 44.58
N THR A 143 -11.39 23.73 44.98
CA THR A 143 -11.01 23.55 46.38
C THR A 143 -9.55 23.93 46.50
N SER A 144 -9.09 24.24 47.71
CA SER A 144 -7.73 24.67 48.07
C SER A 144 -6.60 23.66 47.76
N GLU A 145 -6.77 22.80 46.76
CA GLU A 145 -5.80 21.82 46.28
C GLU A 145 -4.93 22.44 45.19
N VAL A 146 -3.61 22.40 45.40
CA VAL A 146 -2.60 22.82 44.43
C VAL A 146 -2.83 22.05 43.11
N MET A 147 -2.99 22.78 42.00
CA MET A 147 -3.09 22.16 40.67
C MET A 147 -1.92 21.21 40.47
N THR A 148 -2.24 19.94 40.28
CA THR A 148 -1.23 18.90 40.30
C THR A 148 -0.78 18.61 38.88
N ARG A 149 0.49 18.90 38.60
CA ARG A 149 1.10 18.82 37.27
C ARG A 149 1.67 17.44 37.01
N VAL A 150 1.59 16.98 35.76
CA VAL A 150 2.23 15.76 35.27
C VAL A 150 3.35 16.13 34.30
N GLU A 151 4.52 15.49 34.43
CA GLU A 151 5.56 15.54 33.41
C GLU A 151 5.38 14.37 32.45
N ILE A 152 5.06 14.65 31.18
CA ILE A 152 5.02 13.65 30.11
C ILE A 152 6.33 13.73 29.34
N GLN A 153 7.08 12.63 29.28
CA GLN A 153 8.34 12.53 28.55
C GLN A 153 8.12 11.69 27.28
N VAL A 154 8.32 12.29 26.12
CA VAL A 154 8.24 11.60 24.82
C VAL A 154 9.66 11.32 24.33
N LEU A 155 9.94 10.05 24.04
CA LEU A 155 11.26 9.56 23.68
C LEU A 155 11.14 8.38 22.72
N SER A 156 12.15 8.13 21.89
CA SER A 156 12.18 6.93 21.06
C SER A 156 12.51 5.69 21.90
N LEU A 157 12.15 4.50 21.41
CA LEU A 157 12.50 3.22 22.04
C LEU A 157 14.00 3.11 22.38
N TYR A 158 14.87 3.49 21.44
CA TYR A 158 16.31 3.43 21.65
C TYR A 158 16.79 4.45 22.69
N MET A 159 16.23 5.66 22.70
CA MET A 159 16.55 6.69 23.70
C MET A 159 16.03 6.32 25.09
N ALA A 160 14.85 5.68 25.19
CA ALA A 160 14.30 5.18 26.43
C ALA A 160 15.25 4.17 27.10
N GLN A 161 15.77 3.23 26.30
CA GLN A 161 16.70 2.21 26.78
C GLN A 161 18.01 2.84 27.28
N TRP A 162 18.61 3.76 26.50
CA TRP A 162 19.81 4.46 26.94
C TRP A 162 19.59 5.30 28.20
N ALA A 163 18.48 6.03 28.29
CA ALA A 163 18.14 6.86 29.45
C ALA A 163 17.99 6.03 30.72
N LYS A 164 17.48 4.80 30.60
CA LYS A 164 17.40 3.84 31.71
C LYS A 164 18.78 3.39 32.15
N ASP A 165 19.66 3.02 31.22
CA ASP A 165 21.03 2.58 31.53
C ASP A 165 21.86 3.72 32.16
N GLU A 166 21.72 4.93 31.65
CA GLU A 166 22.36 6.14 32.19
C GLU A 166 21.89 6.41 33.62
N HIS A 167 20.57 6.39 33.84
CA HIS A 167 19.99 6.59 35.16
C HIS A 167 20.45 5.52 36.16
N ASP A 168 20.40 4.25 35.79
CA ASP A 168 20.83 3.13 36.64
C ASP A 168 22.31 3.20 36.99
N SER A 169 23.15 3.61 36.03
CA SER A 169 24.59 3.75 36.25
C SER A 169 24.91 4.81 37.31
N ARG A 170 24.20 5.94 37.31
CA ARG A 170 24.37 7.01 38.31
C ARG A 170 23.78 6.65 39.67
N TYR A 171 22.67 5.91 39.68
CA TYR A 171 21.99 5.55 40.93
C TYR A 171 22.75 4.45 41.68
N LYS A 172 23.28 3.44 40.98
CA LYS A 172 23.99 2.31 41.60
C LYS A 172 25.38 2.69 42.14
N THR A 173 26.05 3.70 41.59
CA THR A 173 27.41 4.06 42.02
C THR A 173 27.47 4.96 43.26
N SER A 174 26.37 5.63 43.65
CA SER A 174 26.30 6.61 44.77
C SER A 174 27.42 7.69 44.75
N ARG A 175 28.13 7.81 43.63
CA ARG A 175 29.30 8.66 43.35
C ARG A 175 29.19 9.10 41.90
N ASP A 176 29.78 10.25 41.58
CA ASP A 176 29.90 10.69 40.19
C ASP A 176 30.51 9.57 39.32
N PRO A 177 29.96 9.32 38.13
CA PRO A 177 30.46 8.29 37.25
C PRO A 177 31.93 8.54 36.94
N SER A 178 32.73 7.47 36.95
CA SER A 178 34.14 7.56 36.57
C SER A 178 34.26 8.07 35.13
N ARG A 179 35.38 8.72 34.80
CA ARG A 179 35.62 9.19 33.42
C ARG A 179 35.45 8.08 32.39
N ALA A 180 35.85 6.86 32.73
CA ALA A 180 35.69 5.69 31.87
C ALA A 180 34.20 5.34 31.64
N LEU A 181 33.38 5.36 32.70
CA LEU A 181 31.95 5.10 32.60
C LEU A 181 31.23 6.19 31.80
N SER A 182 31.55 7.47 32.04
CA SER A 182 31.00 8.58 31.26
C SER A 182 31.32 8.45 29.77
N ASN A 183 32.58 8.13 29.43
CA ASN A 183 32.98 7.88 28.04
C ASN A 183 32.24 6.69 27.40
N ALA A 184 31.96 5.64 28.18
CA ALA A 184 31.21 4.48 27.73
C ALA A 184 29.74 4.81 27.46
N LEU A 185 29.09 5.58 28.35
CA LEU A 185 27.72 6.07 28.17
C LEU A 185 27.60 7.00 26.96
N ASP A 186 28.57 7.89 26.75
CA ASP A 186 28.63 8.76 25.57
C ASP A 186 28.79 7.94 24.27
N SER A 187 29.61 6.90 24.30
CA SER A 187 29.76 5.98 23.16
C SER A 187 28.47 5.21 22.88
N HIS A 188 27.78 4.74 23.93
CA HIS A 188 26.49 4.07 23.81
C HIS A 188 25.43 5.01 23.21
N LEU A 189 25.36 6.27 23.65
CA LEU A 189 24.43 7.26 23.13
C LEU A 189 24.62 7.47 21.62
N LYS A 190 25.88 7.61 21.18
CA LYS A 190 26.21 7.75 19.76
C LYS A 190 25.78 6.52 18.94
N ALA A 191 25.95 5.32 19.48
CA ALA A 191 25.48 4.09 18.82
C ALA A 191 23.95 4.07 18.70
N VAL A 192 23.23 4.46 19.76
CA VAL A 192 21.76 4.59 19.76
C VAL A 192 21.28 5.57 18.70
N GLN A 193 21.92 6.74 18.58
CA GLN A 193 21.60 7.70 17.53
C GLN A 193 21.82 7.13 16.14
N HIS A 194 22.95 6.44 15.92
CA HIS A 194 23.25 5.82 14.64
C HIS A 194 22.21 4.76 14.26
N VAL A 195 21.79 3.92 15.22
CA VAL A 195 20.73 2.92 15.00
C VAL A 195 19.41 3.59 14.63
N GLN A 196 19.02 4.66 15.33
CA GLN A 196 17.79 5.39 15.04
C GLN A 196 17.80 6.00 13.62
N ILE A 197 18.89 6.65 13.23
CA ILE A 197 19.06 7.22 11.89
C ILE A 197 19.04 6.11 10.82
N SER A 198 19.75 5.01 11.05
CA SER A 198 19.78 3.87 10.12
C SER A 198 18.39 3.24 9.94
N ALA A 199 17.63 3.09 11.03
CA ALA A 199 16.26 2.59 11.00
C ALA A 199 15.32 3.52 10.23
N GLN A 200 15.50 4.84 10.33
CA GLN A 200 14.77 5.83 9.53
C GLN A 200 15.12 5.69 8.04
N ASN A 201 16.41 5.71 7.69
CA ASN A 201 16.87 5.58 6.31
C ASN A 201 16.38 4.29 5.65
N THR A 202 16.37 3.18 6.40
CA THR A 202 15.85 1.89 5.92
C THR A 202 14.36 1.98 5.57
N ARG A 203 13.55 2.64 6.40
CA ARG A 203 12.12 2.82 6.15
C ARG A 203 11.86 3.74 4.95
N GLU A 204 12.63 4.81 4.81
CA GLU A 204 12.55 5.67 3.62
C GLU A 204 12.91 4.89 2.34
N GLU A 205 13.92 4.03 2.39
CA GLU A 205 14.30 3.21 1.23
C GLU A 205 13.22 2.18 0.88
N ILE A 206 12.62 1.52 1.87
CA ILE A 206 11.47 0.62 1.65
C ILE A 206 10.32 1.41 0.98
N ALA A 207 9.98 2.60 1.49
CA ALA A 207 8.94 3.43 0.90
C ALA A 207 9.26 3.85 -0.54
N ARG A 208 10.52 4.18 -0.84
CA ARG A 208 10.98 4.49 -2.21
C ARG A 208 10.86 3.27 -3.13
N GLN A 209 11.18 2.08 -2.63
CA GLN A 209 11.06 0.84 -3.40
C GLN A 209 9.60 0.50 -3.70
N ASP A 210 8.71 0.63 -2.71
CA ASP A 210 7.28 0.42 -2.88
C ASP A 210 6.69 1.39 -3.89
N GLU A 211 7.03 2.69 -3.81
CA GLU A 211 6.58 3.68 -4.79
C GLU A 211 7.05 3.32 -6.21
N LYS A 212 8.32 2.95 -6.36
CA LYS A 212 8.86 2.49 -7.65
C LYS A 212 8.16 1.23 -8.16
N TYR A 213 7.73 0.34 -7.27
CA TYR A 213 7.02 -0.88 -7.60
C TYR A 213 5.56 -0.62 -8.04
N ARG A 214 4.98 0.51 -7.61
CA ARG A 214 3.67 1.00 -8.08
C ARG A 214 3.75 1.81 -9.38
N GLN A 215 4.94 2.25 -9.79
CA GLN A 215 5.11 2.98 -11.05
C GLN A 215 4.84 2.11 -12.27
N LYS A 216 4.21 2.71 -13.29
CA LYS A 216 3.94 2.02 -14.55
C LYS A 216 5.23 1.62 -15.25
N PHE A 217 5.29 0.43 -15.83
CA PHE A 217 6.43 0.01 -16.66
C PHE A 217 6.65 1.02 -17.80
N SER A 218 7.88 1.45 -18.04
CA SER A 218 8.18 2.46 -19.06
C SER A 218 7.96 1.97 -20.49
N ASP A 219 8.20 0.68 -20.77
CA ASP A 219 7.94 0.06 -22.08
C ASP A 219 7.64 -1.45 -22.01
N ARG A 220 7.33 -2.03 -23.18
CA ARG A 220 7.03 -3.47 -23.37
C ARG A 220 8.18 -4.42 -22.99
N LYS A 221 9.44 -4.00 -23.15
CA LYS A 221 10.61 -4.82 -22.81
C LYS A 221 10.68 -5.01 -21.29
N TYR A 222 10.27 -4.02 -20.51
CA TYR A 222 10.20 -4.16 -19.05
C TYR A 222 9.12 -5.14 -18.61
N VAL A 223 7.94 -5.14 -19.24
CA VAL A 223 6.89 -6.15 -18.97
C VAL A 223 7.40 -7.56 -19.23
N GLY A 224 8.02 -7.79 -20.40
CA GLY A 224 8.59 -9.10 -20.74
C GLY A 224 9.68 -9.56 -19.78
N ARG A 225 10.66 -8.70 -19.47
CA ARG A 225 11.72 -9.02 -18.50
C ARG A 225 11.19 -9.28 -17.10
N HIS A 226 10.18 -8.53 -16.67
CA HIS A 226 9.56 -8.73 -15.36
C HIS A 226 8.85 -10.08 -15.28
N LEU A 227 8.08 -10.45 -16.32
CA LEU A 227 7.45 -11.75 -16.44
C LEU A 227 8.47 -12.90 -16.41
N GLU A 228 9.52 -12.84 -17.24
CA GLU A 228 10.57 -13.88 -17.27
C GLU A 228 11.28 -14.02 -15.92
N LYS A 229 11.63 -12.89 -15.29
CA LYS A 229 12.24 -12.87 -13.96
C LYS A 229 11.31 -13.46 -12.91
N TRP A 230 10.02 -13.16 -12.97
CA TRP A 230 9.03 -13.70 -12.05
C TRP A 230 8.89 -15.22 -12.23
N ILE A 231 8.77 -15.69 -13.48
CA ILE A 231 8.68 -17.13 -13.78
C ILE A 231 9.90 -17.88 -13.24
N GLY A 232 11.11 -17.38 -13.50
CA GLY A 232 12.33 -18.03 -13.03
C GLY A 232 12.45 -18.15 -11.50
N LYS A 233 11.87 -17.19 -10.76
CA LYS A 233 11.99 -17.12 -9.29
C LYS A 233 10.82 -17.73 -8.53
N HIS A 234 9.61 -17.62 -9.06
CA HIS A 234 8.37 -17.80 -8.29
C HIS A 234 7.39 -18.79 -8.93
N ALA A 235 7.49 -19.07 -10.23
CA ALA A 235 6.56 -20.00 -10.86
C ALA A 235 6.80 -21.45 -10.40
N ALA A 236 5.72 -22.22 -10.34
CA ALA A 236 5.80 -23.67 -10.12
C ALA A 236 6.54 -24.37 -11.28
N ASP A 237 7.07 -25.57 -11.01
CA ASP A 237 7.94 -26.31 -11.96
C ASP A 237 7.31 -26.51 -13.33
N TRP A 238 5.99 -26.76 -13.40
CA TRP A 238 5.27 -26.94 -14.65
C TRP A 238 5.36 -25.71 -15.56
N ALA A 239 5.27 -24.50 -15.00
CA ALA A 239 5.31 -23.25 -15.76
C ALA A 239 6.74 -22.84 -16.15
N ARG A 240 7.75 -23.56 -15.64
CA ARG A 240 9.17 -23.43 -16.01
C ARG A 240 9.60 -24.49 -17.03
N ASP A 241 8.71 -25.38 -17.46
CA ASP A 241 8.99 -26.36 -18.51
C ASP A 241 9.31 -25.62 -19.82
N GLU A 242 10.47 -25.92 -20.43
CA GLU A 242 10.94 -25.31 -21.68
C GLU A 242 9.97 -25.51 -22.85
N LYS A 243 9.09 -26.52 -22.78
CA LYS A 243 8.03 -26.76 -23.77
C LYS A 243 6.91 -25.73 -23.69
N ILE A 244 6.72 -25.08 -22.54
CA ILE A 244 5.68 -24.06 -22.36
C ILE A 244 6.29 -22.70 -22.67
N LYS A 245 5.95 -22.17 -23.84
CA LYS A 245 6.41 -20.84 -24.25
C LYS A 245 5.80 -19.75 -23.37
N THR A 246 6.55 -18.67 -23.15
CA THR A 246 6.05 -17.48 -22.46
C THR A 246 4.98 -16.75 -23.27
N GLY A 247 5.19 -16.59 -24.59
CA GLY A 247 4.27 -15.88 -25.48
C GLY A 247 4.61 -14.41 -25.71
N SER A 248 3.66 -13.64 -26.26
CA SER A 248 3.89 -12.28 -26.77
C SER A 248 3.87 -11.23 -25.65
N SER A 249 5.05 -10.73 -25.26
CA SER A 249 5.17 -9.61 -24.30
C SER A 249 4.45 -8.35 -24.75
N THR A 250 4.31 -8.13 -26.06
CA THR A 250 3.56 -6.99 -26.58
C THR A 250 2.06 -7.18 -26.39
N ALA A 251 1.53 -8.39 -26.61
CA ALA A 251 0.12 -8.68 -26.36
C ALA A 251 -0.22 -8.50 -24.87
N LEU A 252 0.63 -9.02 -23.98
CA LEU A 252 0.49 -8.81 -22.53
C LEU A 252 0.53 -7.33 -22.16
N THR A 253 1.48 -6.56 -22.72
CA THR A 253 1.59 -5.11 -22.43
C THR A 253 0.30 -4.37 -22.79
N ILE A 254 -0.23 -4.61 -23.99
CA ILE A 254 -1.48 -3.99 -24.43
C ILE A 254 -2.66 -4.42 -23.54
N PHE A 255 -2.71 -5.70 -23.18
CA PHE A 255 -3.75 -6.25 -22.31
C PHE A 255 -3.77 -5.58 -20.93
N LEU A 256 -2.59 -5.38 -20.33
CA LEU A 256 -2.41 -4.70 -19.05
C LEU A 256 -2.71 -3.20 -19.16
N ASP A 257 -2.26 -2.54 -20.24
CA ASP A 257 -2.52 -1.11 -20.49
C ASP A 257 -4.02 -0.80 -20.53
N ALA A 258 -4.81 -1.63 -21.21
CA ALA A 258 -6.26 -1.46 -21.32
C ALA A 258 -7.00 -1.58 -19.97
N ARG A 259 -6.35 -2.07 -18.92
CA ARG A 259 -6.89 -2.24 -17.56
C ARG A 259 -6.21 -1.37 -16.51
N GLU A 260 -5.27 -0.52 -16.93
CA GLU A 260 -4.39 0.24 -16.05
C GLU A 260 -3.49 -0.63 -15.14
N TRP A 261 -3.29 -1.90 -15.49
CA TRP A 261 -2.54 -2.90 -14.72
C TRP A 261 -1.06 -2.98 -15.09
N ARG A 262 -0.52 -1.98 -15.79
CA ARG A 262 0.89 -1.97 -16.26
C ARG A 262 1.86 -1.60 -15.13
N THR A 263 1.70 -2.17 -13.94
CA THR A 263 2.64 -2.01 -12.83
C THR A 263 3.17 -3.39 -12.41
N PRO A 264 4.38 -3.45 -11.84
CA PRO A 264 4.89 -4.66 -11.20
C PRO A 264 3.90 -5.29 -10.21
N GLU A 265 3.25 -4.48 -9.37
CA GLU A 265 2.27 -4.93 -8.37
C GLU A 265 1.10 -5.70 -8.98
N TYR A 266 0.46 -5.15 -10.01
CA TYR A 266 -0.69 -5.82 -10.64
C TYR A 266 -0.27 -7.04 -11.46
N LEU A 267 0.88 -6.99 -12.13
CA LEU A 267 1.39 -8.14 -12.87
C LEU A 267 1.72 -9.29 -11.92
N ASP A 268 2.38 -9.02 -10.80
CA ASP A 268 2.69 -10.07 -9.81
C ASP A 268 1.43 -10.64 -9.17
N LEU A 269 0.42 -9.80 -8.90
CA LEU A 269 -0.89 -10.27 -8.42
C LEU A 269 -1.53 -11.26 -9.42
N LEU A 270 -1.57 -10.89 -10.71
CA LEU A 270 -2.10 -11.73 -11.78
C LEU A 270 -1.35 -13.05 -11.91
N LEU A 271 -0.01 -13.01 -11.82
CA LEU A 271 0.84 -14.19 -11.93
C LEU A 271 0.67 -15.11 -10.73
N ASN A 272 0.65 -14.57 -9.50
CA ASN A 272 0.41 -15.34 -8.28
C ASN A 272 -0.96 -16.05 -8.32
N GLN A 273 -1.99 -15.37 -8.85
CA GLN A 273 -3.33 -15.93 -8.94
C GLN A 273 -3.43 -17.14 -9.89
N HIS A 274 -2.65 -17.17 -10.97
CA HIS A 274 -2.83 -18.14 -12.04
C HIS A 274 -1.68 -19.12 -12.25
N LEU A 275 -0.48 -18.85 -11.73
CA LEU A 275 0.72 -19.69 -11.90
C LEU A 275 1.23 -20.32 -10.60
N GLY A 276 0.41 -20.35 -9.55
CA GLY A 276 0.74 -20.98 -8.26
C GLY A 276 0.74 -22.51 -8.27
N HIS A 277 1.00 -23.10 -7.10
CA HIS A 277 0.92 -24.56 -6.88
C HIS A 277 -0.52 -25.04 -7.06
N GLY A 278 -0.74 -25.97 -8.01
CA GLY A 278 -2.07 -26.50 -8.35
C GLY A 278 -2.65 -26.00 -9.69
N ALA A 279 -2.04 -24.98 -10.31
CA ALA A 279 -2.49 -24.46 -11.61
C ALA A 279 -2.17 -25.38 -12.80
N GLN A 280 -1.34 -26.42 -12.62
CA GLN A 280 -0.93 -27.32 -13.70
C GLN A 280 -2.10 -28.08 -14.34
N ASP A 281 -2.99 -28.64 -13.52
CA ASP A 281 -4.15 -29.39 -14.01
C ASP A 281 -5.12 -28.46 -14.73
N GLU A 282 -5.32 -27.24 -14.19
CA GLU A 282 -6.15 -26.21 -14.81
C GLU A 282 -5.58 -25.77 -16.18
N TYR A 283 -4.28 -25.46 -16.23
CA TYR A 283 -3.61 -25.14 -17.49
C TYR A 283 -3.73 -26.29 -18.50
N SER A 284 -3.51 -27.53 -18.08
CA SER A 284 -3.57 -28.72 -18.94
C SER A 284 -4.98 -28.98 -19.48
N ASN A 285 -6.01 -28.70 -18.68
CA ASN A 285 -7.40 -28.83 -19.11
C ASN A 285 -7.78 -27.73 -20.11
N ILE A 286 -7.41 -26.48 -19.83
CA ILE A 286 -7.65 -25.37 -20.76
C ILE A 286 -6.90 -25.59 -22.07
N ALA A 287 -5.67 -26.09 -22.05
CA ALA A 287 -4.89 -26.37 -23.26
C ALA A 287 -5.61 -27.34 -24.22
N LYS A 288 -6.41 -28.29 -23.72
CA LYS A 288 -7.18 -29.23 -24.55
C LYS A 288 -8.32 -28.53 -25.32
N GLU A 289 -8.81 -27.40 -24.83
CA GLU A 289 -9.91 -26.64 -25.43
C GLU A 289 -9.44 -25.70 -26.56
N TYR A 290 -8.13 -25.57 -26.78
CA TYR A 290 -7.56 -24.67 -27.80
C TYR A 290 -7.55 -25.25 -29.22
N ALA A 291 -8.32 -26.31 -29.49
CA ALA A 291 -8.49 -26.89 -30.82
C ALA A 291 -7.15 -27.17 -31.55
N GLY A 292 -6.14 -27.63 -30.80
CA GLY A 292 -4.80 -27.93 -31.31
C GLY A 292 -3.89 -26.72 -31.55
N ILE A 293 -4.32 -25.51 -31.18
CA ILE A 293 -3.45 -24.32 -31.13
C ILE A 293 -2.65 -24.35 -29.82
N GLU A 294 -1.36 -24.04 -29.88
CA GLU A 294 -0.47 -24.04 -28.71
C GLU A 294 -0.87 -22.96 -27.68
N LEU A 295 -1.11 -23.36 -26.43
CA LEU A 295 -1.40 -22.46 -25.32
C LEU A 295 -0.10 -21.98 -24.65
N ASN A 296 0.27 -20.72 -24.77
CA ASN A 296 1.42 -20.14 -24.04
C ASN A 296 0.99 -19.42 -22.75
N ILE A 297 1.94 -19.07 -21.88
CA ILE A 297 1.65 -18.41 -20.59
C ILE A 297 0.85 -17.12 -20.77
N VAL A 298 1.22 -16.26 -21.72
CA VAL A 298 0.49 -15.00 -21.98
C VAL A 298 -0.94 -15.26 -22.42
N ILE A 299 -1.18 -16.22 -23.32
CA ILE A 299 -2.54 -16.59 -23.74
C ILE A 299 -3.32 -17.13 -22.54
N TYR A 300 -2.72 -18.02 -21.75
CA TYR A 300 -3.36 -18.58 -20.55
C TYR A 300 -3.76 -17.49 -19.54
N LEU A 301 -2.88 -16.53 -19.26
CA LEU A 301 -3.19 -15.41 -18.37
C LEU A 301 -4.36 -14.56 -18.91
N ILE A 302 -4.35 -14.25 -20.21
CA ILE A 302 -5.42 -13.50 -20.87
C ILE A 302 -6.74 -14.29 -20.79
N ASP A 303 -6.73 -15.56 -21.17
CA ASP A 303 -7.87 -16.48 -21.11
C ASP A 303 -8.52 -16.48 -19.73
N ARG A 304 -7.70 -16.74 -18.70
CA ARG A 304 -8.16 -16.82 -17.31
C ARG A 304 -8.82 -15.54 -16.86
N THR A 305 -8.23 -14.41 -17.24
CA THR A 305 -8.73 -13.09 -16.87
C THR A 305 -10.03 -12.74 -17.61
N VAL A 306 -10.10 -12.97 -18.92
CA VAL A 306 -11.24 -12.50 -19.74
C VAL A 306 -12.43 -13.45 -19.72
N LEU A 307 -12.22 -14.75 -19.48
CA LEU A 307 -13.31 -15.75 -19.50
C LEU A 307 -13.79 -16.16 -18.10
N ASN A 308 -12.98 -16.04 -17.04
CA ASN A 308 -13.38 -16.41 -15.67
C ASN A 308 -13.50 -15.22 -14.71
N GLY A 309 -13.05 -14.02 -15.09
CA GLY A 309 -13.22 -12.83 -14.27
C GLY A 309 -14.67 -12.35 -14.25
N ASN A 310 -15.10 -11.73 -13.13
CA ASN A 310 -16.31 -10.91 -13.09
C ASN A 310 -16.19 -9.87 -14.21
N THR A 311 -16.94 -10.08 -15.29
CA THR A 311 -16.93 -9.20 -16.45
C THR A 311 -17.24 -7.79 -15.96
N HIS A 312 -16.31 -6.84 -16.16
CA HIS A 312 -16.70 -5.44 -16.24
C HIS A 312 -17.81 -5.37 -17.29
N THR A 313 -19.05 -5.20 -16.84
CA THR A 313 -20.22 -5.05 -17.69
C THR A 313 -20.02 -3.77 -18.48
N PHE A 314 -19.50 -3.91 -19.70
CA PHE A 314 -19.32 -2.79 -20.60
C PHE A 314 -20.70 -2.36 -21.10
N LEU A 315 -21.06 -1.10 -20.83
CA LEU A 315 -22.22 -0.46 -21.42
C LEU A 315 -22.00 -0.37 -22.93
N VAL A 316 -22.83 -1.08 -23.70
CA VAL A 316 -22.84 -0.96 -25.16
C VAL A 316 -23.42 0.42 -25.51
N PRO A 317 -22.70 1.26 -26.27
CA PRO A 317 -23.18 2.61 -26.63
C PRO A 317 -24.51 2.61 -27.41
N ASP A 318 -25.20 3.76 -27.45
CA ASP A 318 -26.52 4.00 -28.08
C ASP A 318 -26.59 3.60 -29.58
N ASP A 319 -27.78 3.41 -30.16
CA ASP A 319 -28.04 2.55 -31.34
C ASP A 319 -27.13 2.77 -32.58
N HIS A 320 -26.75 4.01 -32.91
CA HIS A 320 -25.78 4.29 -33.98
C HIS A 320 -24.32 4.07 -33.56
N GLN A 321 -23.99 4.35 -32.30
CA GLN A 321 -22.68 4.03 -31.72
C GLN A 321 -22.51 2.52 -31.47
N LYS A 322 -23.61 1.78 -31.25
CA LYS A 322 -23.66 0.32 -31.10
C LYS A 322 -23.11 -0.39 -32.32
N HIS A 323 -23.54 -0.02 -33.52
CA HIS A 323 -23.07 -0.65 -34.75
C HIS A 323 -21.59 -0.37 -35.02
N ALA A 324 -21.15 0.88 -34.82
CA ALA A 324 -19.74 1.24 -34.93
C ALA A 324 -18.87 0.49 -33.91
N TYR A 325 -19.35 0.36 -32.67
CA TYR A 325 -18.70 -0.43 -31.62
C TYR A 325 -18.60 -1.91 -32.00
N LYS A 326 -19.70 -2.53 -32.48
CA LYS A 326 -19.69 -3.94 -32.93
C LYS A 326 -18.64 -4.18 -34.03
N ILE A 327 -18.57 -3.30 -35.03
CA ILE A 327 -17.57 -3.39 -36.09
C ILE A 327 -16.15 -3.26 -35.49
N ARG A 328 -15.91 -2.29 -34.61
CA ARG A 328 -14.59 -2.09 -33.98
C ARG A 328 -14.13 -3.32 -33.21
N VAL A 329 -15.03 -3.93 -32.45
CA VAL A 329 -14.75 -5.16 -31.68
C VAL A 329 -14.46 -6.34 -32.61
N ILE A 330 -15.27 -6.56 -33.64
CA ILE A 330 -15.07 -7.67 -34.59
C ILE A 330 -13.74 -7.51 -35.33
N LEU A 331 -13.43 -6.32 -35.86
CA LEU A 331 -12.16 -6.08 -36.56
C LEU A 331 -10.96 -6.22 -35.61
N SER A 332 -11.06 -5.72 -34.38
CA SER A 332 -10.03 -5.92 -33.36
C SER A 332 -9.82 -7.40 -33.04
N THR A 333 -10.90 -8.19 -33.04
CA THR A 333 -10.85 -9.64 -32.79
C THR A 333 -9.97 -10.33 -33.82
N PHE A 334 -10.10 -10.01 -35.11
CA PHE A 334 -9.24 -10.60 -36.15
C PHE A 334 -7.75 -10.24 -35.97
N ILE A 335 -7.45 -9.01 -35.58
CA ILE A 335 -6.07 -8.60 -35.27
C ILE A 335 -5.54 -9.40 -34.07
N TRP A 336 -6.37 -9.59 -33.03
CA TRP A 336 -6.00 -10.40 -31.87
C TRP A 336 -5.81 -11.87 -32.21
N MET A 337 -6.66 -12.45 -33.08
CA MET A 337 -6.50 -13.81 -33.56
C MET A 337 -5.12 -14.01 -34.19
N LYS A 338 -4.72 -13.11 -35.10
CA LYS A 338 -3.40 -13.13 -35.75
C LYS A 338 -2.24 -12.95 -34.76
N ARG A 339 -2.42 -12.09 -33.76
CA ARG A 339 -1.34 -11.67 -32.85
C ARG A 339 -1.09 -12.66 -31.71
N LEU A 340 -2.14 -13.29 -31.21
CA LEU A 340 -2.07 -14.26 -30.11
C LEU A 340 -1.76 -15.67 -30.63
N PHE A 341 -2.38 -16.07 -31.74
CA PHE A 341 -2.33 -17.44 -32.22
C PHE A 341 -1.45 -17.53 -33.48
N LEU A 342 -0.26 -18.11 -33.32
CA LEU A 342 0.68 -18.38 -34.40
C LEU A 342 0.95 -19.89 -34.43
N PRO A 343 1.11 -20.48 -35.63
CA PRO A 343 1.10 -19.86 -36.96
C PRO A 343 -0.30 -19.54 -37.49
N ALA A 344 -0.39 -18.66 -38.50
CA ALA A 344 -1.66 -18.12 -38.96
C ALA A 344 -2.67 -19.16 -39.47
N LEU A 345 -2.19 -20.26 -40.08
CA LEU A 345 -3.06 -21.30 -40.62
C LEU A 345 -3.92 -22.00 -39.56
N GLU A 346 -3.40 -22.12 -38.32
CA GLU A 346 -4.08 -22.88 -37.26
C GLU A 346 -5.33 -22.19 -36.72
N TRP A 347 -5.34 -20.86 -36.68
CA TRP A 347 -6.52 -20.12 -36.25
C TRP A 347 -7.46 -19.82 -37.43
N GLN A 348 -6.93 -19.66 -38.65
CA GLN A 348 -7.76 -19.37 -39.84
C GLN A 348 -8.72 -20.52 -40.15
N ARG A 349 -8.31 -21.78 -39.96
CA ARG A 349 -9.19 -22.95 -40.13
C ARG A 349 -10.44 -22.93 -39.25
N LEU A 350 -10.41 -22.22 -38.12
CA LEU A 350 -11.58 -22.08 -37.23
C LEU A 350 -12.70 -21.28 -37.92
N PHE A 351 -12.35 -20.37 -38.84
CA PHE A 351 -13.28 -19.54 -39.60
C PHE A 351 -13.72 -20.15 -40.94
N THR A 352 -13.19 -21.32 -41.32
CA THR A 352 -13.50 -21.98 -42.61
C THR A 352 -14.22 -23.32 -42.45
N ARG A 353 -14.74 -23.65 -41.26
CA ARG A 353 -15.55 -24.85 -41.03
C ARG A 353 -16.90 -24.77 -41.77
N VAL A 354 -17.40 -25.92 -42.20
CA VAL A 354 -18.53 -26.03 -43.16
C VAL A 354 -19.86 -25.50 -42.60
N GLU A 355 -20.11 -25.70 -41.31
CA GLU A 355 -21.41 -25.44 -40.67
C GLU A 355 -21.78 -23.94 -40.63
N ASP A 356 -20.80 -23.05 -40.53
CA ASP A 356 -21.01 -21.60 -40.33
C ASP A 356 -20.69 -20.74 -41.56
N ARG A 357 -20.45 -21.41 -42.70
CA ARG A 357 -19.78 -20.81 -43.86
C ARG A 357 -20.58 -19.68 -44.50
N SER A 358 -21.91 -19.73 -44.49
CA SER A 358 -22.76 -18.72 -45.14
C SER A 358 -22.77 -17.39 -44.39
N VAL A 359 -22.92 -17.41 -43.06
CA VAL A 359 -22.93 -16.23 -42.19
C VAL A 359 -21.55 -15.57 -42.18
N LEU A 360 -20.49 -16.36 -41.96
CA LEU A 360 -19.12 -15.87 -41.97
C LEU A 360 -18.73 -15.28 -43.32
N ARG A 361 -19.08 -15.94 -44.43
CA ARG A 361 -18.81 -15.44 -45.78
C ARG A 361 -19.51 -14.09 -46.02
N GLN A 362 -20.81 -13.98 -45.74
CA GLN A 362 -21.54 -12.73 -45.93
C GLN A 362 -20.99 -11.60 -45.05
N GLY A 363 -20.64 -11.90 -43.80
CA GLY A 363 -20.11 -10.93 -42.84
C GLY A 363 -18.68 -10.47 -43.16
N ILE A 364 -17.74 -11.41 -43.37
CA ILE A 364 -16.32 -11.12 -43.61
C ILE A 364 -16.11 -10.43 -44.96
N VAL A 365 -16.83 -10.86 -46.02
CA VAL A 365 -16.75 -10.19 -47.32
C VAL A 365 -17.30 -8.77 -47.24
N TRP A 366 -18.38 -8.54 -46.49
CA TRP A 366 -18.92 -7.20 -46.25
C TRP A 366 -17.94 -6.30 -45.48
N LEU A 367 -17.25 -6.83 -44.47
CA LEU A 367 -16.24 -6.08 -43.70
C LEU A 367 -15.04 -5.64 -44.56
N GLY A 368 -14.69 -6.39 -45.61
CA GLY A 368 -13.44 -6.27 -46.37
C GLY A 368 -13.31 -5.13 -47.38
N HIS A 369 -14.27 -4.20 -47.55
CA HIS A 369 -14.06 -3.09 -48.50
C HIS A 369 -14.87 -1.79 -48.27
N ARG A 370 -16.06 -1.82 -47.67
CA ARG A 370 -16.91 -0.61 -47.47
C ARG A 370 -17.12 -0.21 -46.01
N ALA A 371 -17.20 -1.18 -45.10
CA ALA A 371 -17.43 -0.91 -43.69
C ALA A 371 -16.30 -0.09 -43.05
N LEU A 372 -15.03 -0.42 -43.38
CA LEU A 372 -13.85 0.31 -42.90
C LEU A 372 -13.78 1.76 -43.42
N GLN A 373 -14.08 1.97 -44.71
CA GLN A 373 -14.11 3.30 -45.32
C GLN A 373 -15.21 4.20 -44.71
N ASN A 374 -16.38 3.63 -44.42
CA ASN A 374 -17.49 4.37 -43.80
C ASN A 374 -17.26 4.70 -42.31
N LEU A 375 -16.48 3.88 -41.60
CA LEU A 375 -16.16 4.07 -40.18
C LEU A 375 -15.02 5.08 -39.97
N ILE A 376 -14.09 5.17 -40.92
CA ILE A 376 -12.93 6.08 -40.91
C ILE A 376 -13.27 7.45 -41.52
N ALA A 377 -14.20 7.52 -42.48
CA ALA A 377 -14.63 8.79 -43.07
C ALA A 377 -15.33 9.67 -42.02
N LYS A 378 -14.78 10.88 -41.77
CA LYS A 378 -15.42 11.89 -40.90
C LYS A 378 -16.85 12.15 -41.38
N GLY A 379 -17.85 11.76 -40.58
CA GLY A 379 -19.28 11.97 -40.88
C GLY A 379 -20.04 10.74 -41.42
N GLY A 380 -19.58 9.52 -41.12
CA GLY A 380 -20.13 8.20 -41.48
C GLY A 380 -21.55 8.13 -42.04
N LYS A 381 -21.69 7.52 -43.24
CA LYS A 381 -22.99 7.07 -43.76
C LYS A 381 -23.61 6.05 -42.80
N LEU A 382 -24.89 6.24 -42.49
CA LEU A 382 -25.72 5.26 -41.78
C LEU A 382 -25.72 3.92 -42.53
N LEU A 383 -25.54 2.82 -41.78
CA LEU A 383 -25.65 1.47 -42.33
C LEU A 383 -27.09 1.22 -42.80
N THR A 384 -27.23 0.55 -43.94
CA THR A 384 -28.54 0.08 -44.41
C THR A 384 -29.08 -1.04 -43.51
N PRO A 385 -30.41 -1.27 -43.47
CA PRO A 385 -30.98 -2.38 -42.68
C PRO A 385 -30.41 -3.75 -43.04
N GLU A 386 -30.04 -3.97 -44.31
CA GLU A 386 -29.41 -5.21 -44.77
C GLU A 386 -28.00 -5.39 -44.16
N GLU A 387 -27.20 -4.32 -44.12
CA GLU A 387 -25.86 -4.31 -43.52
C GLU A 387 -25.92 -4.49 -42.01
N ILE A 388 -26.89 -3.85 -41.34
CA ILE A 388 -27.16 -4.08 -39.91
C ILE A 388 -27.49 -5.56 -39.67
N GLY A 389 -28.32 -6.17 -40.53
CA GLY A 389 -28.62 -7.60 -40.46
C GLY A 389 -27.38 -8.49 -40.60
N LYS A 390 -26.48 -8.18 -41.53
CA LYS A 390 -25.20 -8.91 -41.70
C LYS A 390 -24.30 -8.75 -40.46
N LEU A 391 -24.16 -7.54 -39.94
CA LEU A 391 -23.37 -7.23 -38.75
C LEU A 391 -23.91 -7.95 -37.51
N ASN A 392 -25.24 -7.96 -37.32
CA ASN A 392 -25.86 -8.62 -36.17
C ASN A 392 -25.67 -10.14 -36.25
N ARG A 393 -25.89 -10.78 -37.41
CA ARG A 393 -25.63 -12.21 -37.56
C ARG A 393 -24.17 -12.57 -37.30
N LEU A 394 -23.23 -11.76 -37.78
CA LEU A 394 -21.80 -12.00 -37.53
C LEU A 394 -21.45 -11.81 -36.04
N TRP A 395 -22.02 -10.79 -35.40
CA TRP A 395 -21.87 -10.57 -33.96
C TRP A 395 -22.41 -11.74 -33.14
N ASP A 396 -23.61 -12.21 -33.45
CA ASP A 396 -24.27 -13.32 -32.74
C ASP A 396 -23.49 -14.63 -32.93
N TRP A 397 -22.86 -14.82 -34.10
CA TRP A 397 -21.92 -15.91 -34.33
C TRP A 397 -20.72 -15.84 -33.38
N PHE A 398 -20.06 -14.68 -33.25
CA PHE A 398 -18.97 -14.53 -32.27
C PHE A 398 -19.43 -14.75 -30.82
N CYS A 399 -20.64 -14.31 -30.47
CA CYS A 399 -21.21 -14.52 -29.14
C CYS A 399 -21.50 -15.99 -28.82
N SER A 400 -21.86 -16.79 -29.83
CA SER A 400 -22.29 -18.19 -29.67
C SER A 400 -21.18 -19.20 -30.01
N ASN A 401 -20.02 -18.73 -30.49
CA ASN A 401 -18.94 -19.59 -30.93
C ASN A 401 -18.32 -20.36 -29.75
N LEU A 402 -18.05 -21.65 -29.96
CA LEU A 402 -17.52 -22.57 -28.94
C LEU A 402 -16.00 -22.74 -29.00
N ASP A 403 -15.32 -22.24 -30.04
CA ASP A 403 -13.87 -22.33 -30.12
C ASP A 403 -13.24 -21.33 -29.15
N ARG A 404 -12.58 -21.85 -28.11
CA ARG A 404 -11.95 -21.06 -27.06
C ARG A 404 -11.00 -19.96 -27.56
N PRO A 405 -10.17 -20.17 -28.61
CA PRO A 405 -9.34 -19.10 -29.19
C PRO A 405 -10.15 -17.88 -29.66
N ILE A 406 -11.31 -18.14 -30.29
CA ILE A 406 -12.22 -17.08 -30.76
C ILE A 406 -12.87 -16.39 -29.57
N GLN A 407 -13.32 -17.16 -28.57
CA GLN A 407 -13.89 -16.62 -27.34
C GLN A 407 -12.93 -15.67 -26.64
N VAL A 408 -11.66 -16.04 -26.49
CA VAL A 408 -10.64 -15.19 -25.84
C VAL A 408 -10.41 -13.90 -26.63
N ALA A 409 -10.15 -13.98 -27.93
CA ALA A 409 -9.89 -12.78 -28.75
C ALA A 409 -11.11 -11.83 -28.81
N PHE A 410 -12.31 -12.40 -28.88
CA PHE A 410 -13.56 -11.64 -28.91
C PHE A 410 -13.86 -11.02 -27.54
N ALA A 411 -13.72 -11.77 -26.45
CA ALA A 411 -13.89 -11.28 -25.09
C ALA A 411 -12.88 -10.17 -24.76
N MET A 412 -11.62 -10.34 -25.16
CA MET A 412 -10.57 -9.34 -25.00
C MET A 412 -10.94 -8.02 -25.70
N SER A 413 -11.41 -8.09 -26.95
CA SER A 413 -11.88 -6.91 -27.69
C SER A 413 -13.11 -6.26 -27.05
N ARG A 414 -14.09 -7.08 -26.63
CA ARG A 414 -15.34 -6.63 -26.00
C ARG A 414 -15.10 -5.95 -24.65
N GLN A 415 -14.09 -6.39 -23.90
CA GLN A 415 -13.68 -5.81 -22.61
C GLN A 415 -12.77 -4.59 -22.75
N GLY A 416 -12.82 -3.88 -23.89
CA GLY A 416 -12.15 -2.60 -24.07
C GLY A 416 -10.74 -2.66 -24.65
N VAL A 417 -10.19 -3.85 -24.94
CA VAL A 417 -8.89 -3.97 -25.63
C VAL A 417 -9.05 -3.81 -27.15
N ILE A 418 -9.60 -2.67 -27.56
CA ILE A 418 -9.88 -2.32 -28.97
C ILE A 418 -8.60 -1.79 -29.64
N ARG A 419 -8.32 -2.25 -30.86
CA ARG A 419 -7.15 -1.85 -31.66
C ARG A 419 -7.33 -0.51 -32.35
N ASP A 420 -6.22 0.13 -32.71
CA ASP A 420 -6.23 1.35 -33.53
C ASP A 420 -6.38 0.97 -35.00
N LEU A 421 -7.61 0.75 -35.42
CA LEU A 421 -7.92 0.26 -36.77
C LEU A 421 -7.48 1.23 -37.88
N ALA A 422 -7.35 2.54 -37.58
CA ALA A 422 -6.90 3.53 -38.55
C ALA A 422 -5.38 3.51 -38.72
N GLY A 423 -4.64 3.27 -37.62
CA GLY A 423 -3.18 3.12 -37.65
C GLY A 423 -2.68 1.72 -38.02
N GLU A 424 -3.52 0.68 -37.88
CA GLU A 424 -3.16 -0.73 -38.06
C GLU A 424 -3.82 -1.36 -39.31
N THR A 425 -4.02 -0.60 -40.38
CA THR A 425 -4.67 -1.09 -41.61
C THR A 425 -3.96 -2.30 -42.22
N ASP A 426 -2.63 -2.31 -42.21
CA ASP A 426 -1.83 -3.42 -42.73
C ASP A 426 -1.98 -4.69 -41.88
N GLU A 427 -2.03 -4.54 -40.56
CA GLU A 427 -2.26 -5.68 -39.66
C GLU A 427 -3.65 -6.29 -39.89
N LEU A 428 -4.65 -5.42 -40.09
CA LEU A 428 -6.02 -5.83 -40.39
C LEU A 428 -6.12 -6.54 -41.74
N GLU A 429 -5.54 -6.00 -42.81
CA GLU A 429 -5.57 -6.65 -44.13
C GLU A 429 -4.79 -7.97 -44.12
N ASN A 430 -3.67 -8.03 -43.39
CA ASN A 430 -2.94 -9.28 -43.22
C ASN A 430 -3.72 -10.34 -42.42
N ALA A 431 -4.61 -9.93 -41.50
CA ALA A 431 -5.48 -10.85 -40.76
C ALA A 431 -6.69 -11.30 -41.60
N LEU A 432 -7.37 -10.37 -42.28
CA LEU A 432 -8.62 -10.62 -43.00
C LEU A 432 -8.44 -11.08 -44.44
N GLY A 433 -7.41 -10.59 -45.14
CA GLY A 433 -7.17 -10.87 -46.56
C GLY A 433 -7.12 -12.36 -46.90
N PRO A 434 -6.37 -13.21 -46.17
CA PRO A 434 -6.37 -14.65 -46.39
C PRO A 434 -7.75 -15.29 -46.22
N LEU A 435 -8.51 -14.90 -45.19
CA LEU A 435 -9.86 -15.40 -44.94
C LEU A 435 -10.82 -14.99 -46.06
N ARG A 436 -10.74 -13.73 -46.51
CA ARG A 436 -11.55 -13.23 -47.63
C ARG A 436 -11.30 -14.05 -48.89
N ARG A 437 -10.03 -14.33 -49.21
CA ARG A 437 -9.66 -15.16 -50.37
C ARG A 437 -10.19 -16.59 -50.25
N ALA A 438 -10.01 -17.22 -49.09
CA ALA A 438 -10.50 -18.58 -48.83
C ALA A 438 -12.03 -18.69 -48.90
N LEU A 439 -12.75 -17.65 -48.47
CA LEU A 439 -14.22 -17.59 -48.51
C LEU A 439 -14.77 -17.13 -49.87
N SER A 440 -13.93 -16.54 -50.73
CA SER A 440 -14.30 -16.09 -52.09
C SER A 440 -13.98 -17.10 -53.20
N TRP A 441 -12.97 -17.96 -53.03
CA TRP A 441 -12.50 -18.89 -54.08
C TRP A 441 -13.49 -20.01 -54.43
N ASP A 442 -14.42 -20.36 -53.55
CA ASP A 442 -15.50 -21.34 -53.84
C ASP A 442 -16.69 -20.72 -54.61
N MET A 443 -16.41 -19.75 -55.47
CA MET A 443 -17.33 -19.29 -56.52
C MET A 443 -17.04 -20.12 -57.77
N ASP A 444 -17.90 -21.12 -58.01
CA ASP A 444 -18.06 -21.95 -59.22
C ASP A 444 -17.08 -23.09 -59.54
N PRO A 445 -17.60 -24.33 -59.53
CA PRO A 445 -17.34 -25.31 -60.57
C PRO A 445 -18.52 -25.46 -61.57
N ALA A 446 -19.58 -24.63 -61.51
CA ALA A 446 -20.81 -24.82 -62.29
C ALA A 446 -21.20 -23.66 -63.22
N SER A 447 -20.28 -22.74 -63.51
CA SER A 447 -20.43 -21.72 -64.55
C SER A 447 -19.37 -21.90 -65.65
N THR A 448 -19.50 -22.99 -66.41
CA THR A 448 -18.97 -23.12 -67.78
C THR A 448 -19.99 -23.82 -68.63
#